data_AF-A0A5C0YP02-F1
#
_entry.id   AF-A0A5C0YP02-F1
#
_cell.length_a   1.000
_cell.length_b   1.000
_cell.length_c   1.000
_cell.angle_alpha   90.00
_cell.angle_beta   90.00
_cell.angle_gamma   90.00
#
_symmetry.space_group_name_H-M   'P 1'
#
loop_
_entity.id
_entity.type
_entity.pdbx_description
1 polymer ?
#
loop_
_entity_poly.entity_id
_entity_poly.type
_entity_poly.pdbx_seq_one_letter_code
_entity_poly.pdbx_strand_id
1 'polypeptide(L)'
;MISLFYKLRLFNYILGSLKDIVVKLFLFTLYLYTSSIMLMFLTSGFWYAVEFSSFKNAFYHLYQYLKWYYENRDDLGYGVSIRILVAFLTPHFLYKLFSGTGWKSFFKEKIVQILSTRRKMSNKPNGSSYGYSNKNSYGNNNLQEAKRKVNMIKQLLIQDIDEAIEKRLNDIFLGERGKPH
;
A
#
# COMPACT_ATOMS: atom_id res chain seq x y z
N MET A 1 25.25 31.58 -5.41
CA MET A 1 24.65 30.24 -5.70
C MET A 1 24.38 29.40 -4.44
N ILE A 2 25.26 29.37 -3.42
CA ILE A 2 25.07 28.58 -2.18
C ILE A 2 23.72 28.84 -1.46
N SER A 3 23.24 30.09 -1.43
CA SER A 3 21.97 30.46 -0.79
C SER A 3 20.73 29.80 -1.42
N LEU A 4 20.72 29.61 -2.76
CA LEU A 4 19.60 28.97 -3.47
C LEU A 4 19.55 27.47 -3.21
N PHE A 5 20.71 26.80 -3.14
CA PHE A 5 20.78 25.39 -2.78
C PHE A 5 20.28 25.12 -1.35
N TYR A 6 20.57 26.02 -0.41
CA TYR A 6 20.08 25.89 0.96
C TYR A 6 18.55 26.07 1.04
N LYS A 7 18.01 27.05 0.30
CA LYS A 7 16.55 27.26 0.19
C LYS A 7 15.84 26.06 -0.45
N LEU A 8 16.42 25.47 -1.51
CA LEU A 8 15.90 24.25 -2.15
C LEU A 8 15.93 23.04 -1.22
N ARG A 9 16.99 22.89 -0.41
CA ARG A 9 17.11 21.79 0.56
C ARG A 9 16.08 21.93 1.69
N LEU A 10 15.86 23.15 2.18
CA LEU A 10 14.82 23.44 3.18
C LEU A 10 13.42 23.18 2.61
N PHE A 11 13.16 23.60 1.37
CA PHE A 11 11.90 23.34 0.68
C PHE A 11 11.65 21.84 0.48
N ASN A 12 12.67 21.08 0.09
CA ASN A 12 12.58 19.63 -0.05
C ASN A 12 12.35 18.93 1.31
N TYR A 13 12.93 19.44 2.39
CA TYR A 13 12.65 18.97 3.75
C TYR A 13 11.19 19.22 4.16
N ILE A 14 10.66 20.43 3.89
CA ILE A 14 9.26 20.77 4.13
C ILE A 14 8.32 19.90 3.29
N LEU A 15 8.63 19.67 2.01
CA LEU A 15 7.88 18.76 1.14
C LEU A 15 7.92 17.31 1.60
N GLY A 16 9.07 16.83 2.07
CA GLY A 16 9.21 15.52 2.69
C GLY A 16 8.31 15.38 3.92
N SER A 17 8.32 16.37 4.80
CA SER A 17 7.44 16.41 5.98
C SER A 17 5.95 16.51 5.59
N LEU A 18 5.61 17.27 4.55
CA LEU A 18 4.23 17.38 4.06
C LEU A 18 3.71 16.05 3.53
N LYS A 19 4.54 15.31 2.79
CA LYS A 19 4.20 13.96 2.34
C LYS A 19 3.85 13.04 3.52
N ASP A 20 4.65 13.08 4.58
CA ASP A 20 4.40 12.27 5.78
C ASP A 20 3.13 12.71 6.51
N ILE A 21 2.86 14.02 6.59
CA ILE A 21 1.61 14.55 7.14
C ILE A 21 0.41 14.07 6.31
N VAL A 22 0.47 14.16 4.99
CA VAL A 22 -0.62 13.71 4.10
C VAL A 22 -0.89 12.23 4.27
N VAL A 23 0.16 11.40 4.36
CA VAL A 23 0.01 9.95 4.59
C VAL A 23 -0.64 9.68 5.96
N LYS A 24 -0.20 10.36 7.02
CA LYS A 24 -0.82 10.24 8.34
C LYS A 24 -2.28 10.67 8.33
N LEU A 25 -2.60 11.77 7.64
CA LEU A 25 -3.95 12.31 7.54
C LEU A 25 -4.86 11.37 6.75
N PHE A 26 -4.35 10.75 5.69
CA PHE A 26 -5.05 9.70 4.95
C PHE A 26 -5.32 8.45 5.81
N LEU A 27 -4.34 8.01 6.59
CA LEU A 27 -4.55 6.89 7.52
C LEU A 27 -5.56 7.23 8.61
N PHE A 28 -5.53 8.47 9.10
CA PHE A 28 -6.46 8.96 10.10
C PHE A 28 -7.90 9.04 9.57
N THR A 29 -8.11 9.52 8.33
CA THR A 29 -9.45 9.53 7.72
C THR A 29 -9.97 8.13 7.47
N LEU A 30 -9.11 7.20 7.03
CA LEU A 30 -9.47 5.79 6.89
C LEU A 30 -9.87 5.16 8.23
N TYR A 31 -9.12 5.46 9.29
CA TYR A 31 -9.44 5.03 10.66
C TYR A 31 -10.82 5.54 11.09
N LEU A 32 -11.07 6.84 10.98
CA LEU A 32 -12.37 7.43 11.33
C LEU A 32 -13.52 6.85 10.52
N TYR A 33 -13.31 6.58 9.23
CA TYR A 33 -14.29 5.94 8.37
C TYR A 33 -14.65 4.53 8.89
N THR A 34 -13.64 3.71 9.20
CA THR A 34 -13.88 2.36 9.74
C THR A 34 -14.56 2.39 11.12
N SER A 35 -14.17 3.31 12.01
CA SER A 35 -14.85 3.53 13.29
C SER A 35 -16.30 3.95 13.10
N SER A 36 -16.57 4.81 12.12
CA SER A 36 -17.93 5.25 11.81
C SER A 36 -18.82 4.11 11.34
N ILE A 37 -18.32 3.26 10.44
CA ILE A 37 -19.09 2.09 9.99
C ILE A 37 -19.38 1.16 11.17
N MET A 38 -18.40 0.98 12.07
CA MET A 38 -18.59 0.13 13.23
C MET A 38 -19.59 0.73 14.23
N LEU A 39 -19.62 2.05 14.40
CA LEU A 39 -20.65 2.74 15.18
C LEU A 39 -22.06 2.54 14.60
N MET A 40 -22.21 2.68 13.28
CA MET A 40 -23.47 2.40 12.60
C MET A 40 -23.91 0.95 12.81
N PHE A 41 -22.97 0.01 12.66
CA PHE A 41 -23.23 -1.41 12.87
C PHE A 41 -23.72 -1.72 14.28
N LEU A 42 -23.04 -1.17 15.30
CA LEU A 42 -23.36 -1.41 16.71
C LEU A 42 -24.64 -0.70 17.18
N THR A 43 -25.06 0.36 16.48
CA THR A 43 -26.23 1.15 16.88
C THR A 43 -27.48 0.76 16.10
N SER A 44 -27.36 0.66 14.78
CA SER A 44 -28.48 0.47 13.85
C SER A 44 -28.47 -0.90 13.16
N GLY A 45 -27.43 -1.70 13.37
CA GLY A 45 -27.30 -3.04 12.80
C GLY A 45 -26.60 -3.12 11.44
N PHE A 46 -26.41 -4.35 10.97
CA PHE A 46 -25.61 -4.65 9.78
C PHE A 46 -26.16 -4.06 8.48
N TRP A 47 -27.46 -4.22 8.24
CA TRP A 47 -28.09 -3.76 7.00
C TRP A 47 -27.96 -2.25 6.82
N TYR A 48 -28.14 -1.51 7.91
CA TYR A 48 -27.98 -0.07 7.92
C TYR A 48 -26.53 0.35 7.62
N ALA A 49 -25.55 -0.32 8.22
CA ALA A 49 -24.13 -0.01 7.98
C ALA A 49 -23.72 -0.27 6.52
N VAL A 50 -24.28 -1.28 5.87
CA VAL A 50 -24.00 -1.59 4.45
C VAL A 50 -24.63 -0.56 3.53
N GLU A 51 -25.89 -0.21 3.77
CA GLU A 51 -26.65 0.77 2.97
C GLU A 51 -26.02 2.18 3.05
N PHE A 52 -25.56 2.58 4.23
CA PHE A 52 -24.97 3.90 4.48
C PHE A 52 -23.42 3.91 4.47
N SER A 53 -22.80 2.87 3.92
CA SER A 53 -21.33 2.71 3.87
C SER A 53 -20.59 3.75 3.02
N SER A 54 -21.29 4.60 2.26
CA SER A 54 -20.68 5.69 1.49
C SER A 54 -19.88 6.64 2.39
N PHE A 55 -18.71 7.09 1.92
CA PHE A 55 -17.82 8.01 2.67
C PHE A 55 -18.55 9.24 3.24
N LYS A 56 -19.40 9.89 2.44
CA LYS A 56 -20.16 11.08 2.87
C LYS A 56 -21.10 10.74 4.03
N ASN A 57 -21.82 9.63 3.92
CA ASN A 57 -22.79 9.20 4.91
C ASN A 57 -22.09 8.73 6.19
N ALA A 58 -21.00 7.99 6.06
CA ALA A 58 -20.14 7.61 7.18
C ALA A 58 -19.74 8.83 8.02
N PHE A 59 -19.09 9.82 7.41
CA PHE A 59 -18.68 11.01 8.16
C PHE A 59 -19.85 11.84 8.71
N TYR A 60 -20.96 11.91 7.98
CA TYR A 60 -22.17 12.59 8.46
C TYR A 60 -22.71 11.95 9.74
N HIS A 61 -22.84 10.62 9.75
CA HIS A 61 -23.30 9.89 10.93
C HIS A 61 -22.29 9.92 12.06
N LEU A 62 -20.99 9.82 11.79
CA LEU A 62 -19.95 10.00 12.81
C LEU A 62 -20.09 11.35 13.50
N TYR A 63 -20.30 12.42 12.73
CA TYR A 63 -20.54 13.76 13.27
C TYR A 63 -21.82 13.80 14.13
N GLN A 64 -22.93 13.22 13.65
CA GLN A 64 -24.15 13.12 14.44
C GLN A 64 -23.95 12.37 15.76
N TYR A 65 -23.22 11.24 15.73
CA TYR A 65 -22.90 10.47 16.94
C TYR A 65 -22.05 11.28 17.92
N LEU A 66 -21.02 11.98 17.43
CA LEU A 66 -20.18 12.82 18.28
C LEU A 66 -20.96 14.00 18.86
N LYS A 67 -21.84 14.62 18.08
CA LYS A 67 -22.72 15.70 18.53
C LYS A 67 -23.68 15.20 19.61
N TRP A 68 -24.39 14.10 19.35
CA TRP A 68 -25.31 13.49 20.32
C TRP A 68 -24.59 13.07 21.61
N TYR A 69 -23.38 12.48 21.48
CA TYR A 69 -22.56 12.14 22.63
C TYR A 69 -22.16 13.38 23.43
N TYR A 70 -21.82 14.49 22.77
CA TYR A 70 -21.48 15.74 23.44
C TYR A 70 -22.67 16.36 24.17
N GLU A 71 -23.86 16.32 23.58
CA GLU A 71 -25.08 16.89 24.16
C GLU A 71 -25.63 16.05 25.33
N ASN A 72 -25.38 14.73 25.34
CA ASN A 72 -25.93 13.81 26.34
C ASN A 72 -24.88 13.27 27.31
N ARG A 73 -23.73 13.96 27.48
CA ARG A 73 -22.59 13.44 28.28
C ARG A 73 -22.95 13.03 29.70
N ASP A 74 -23.90 13.72 30.30
CA ASP A 74 -24.31 13.53 31.69
C ASP A 74 -25.30 12.36 31.87
N ASP A 75 -25.87 11.84 30.78
CA ASP A 75 -26.88 10.76 30.78
C ASP A 75 -26.43 9.54 29.94
N LEU A 76 -25.12 9.37 29.75
CA LEU A 76 -24.58 8.24 29.01
C LEU A 76 -24.58 6.98 29.88
N GLY A 77 -25.55 6.09 29.63
CA GLY A 77 -25.52 4.73 30.15
C GLY A 77 -24.25 3.98 29.70
N TYR A 78 -23.72 3.12 30.58
CA TYR A 78 -22.49 2.33 30.33
C TYR A 78 -22.50 1.58 28.99
N GLY A 79 -23.67 1.12 28.53
CA GLY A 79 -23.81 0.43 27.24
C GLY A 79 -23.40 1.27 26.04
N VAL A 80 -23.67 2.58 26.05
CA VAL A 80 -23.31 3.48 24.94
C VAL A 80 -21.80 3.74 24.93
N SER A 81 -21.22 3.97 26.10
CA SER A 81 -19.77 4.15 26.27
C SER A 81 -18.98 2.93 25.82
N ILE A 82 -19.45 1.72 26.15
CA ILE A 82 -18.84 0.46 25.70
C ILE A 82 -18.93 0.34 24.17
N ARG A 83 -20.08 0.64 23.55
CA ARG A 83 -20.23 0.58 22.08
C ARG A 83 -19.27 1.53 21.37
N ILE A 84 -19.13 2.75 21.87
CA ILE A 84 -18.19 3.74 21.35
C ILE A 84 -16.76 3.22 21.48
N LEU A 85 -16.39 2.74 22.65
CA LEU A 85 -15.07 2.18 22.91
C LEU A 85 -14.76 1.01 21.95
N VAL A 86 -15.68 0.06 21.80
CA VAL A 86 -15.54 -1.06 20.86
C VAL A 86 -15.40 -0.55 19.43
N ALA A 87 -16.18 0.44 19.00
CA ALA A 87 -16.10 0.98 17.64
C ALA A 87 -14.77 1.66 17.33
N PHE A 88 -14.12 2.30 18.31
CA PHE A 88 -12.78 2.87 18.15
C PHE A 88 -11.66 1.83 18.28
N LEU A 89 -11.83 0.79 19.10
CA LEU A 89 -10.84 -0.29 19.21
C LEU A 89 -10.87 -1.24 18.00
N THR A 90 -12.03 -1.44 17.38
CA THR A 90 -12.22 -2.41 16.28
C THR A 90 -11.27 -2.17 15.10
N PRO A 91 -11.08 -0.95 14.56
CA PRO A 91 -10.11 -0.69 13.51
C PRO A 91 -8.68 -1.07 13.89
N HIS A 92 -8.30 -0.88 15.16
CA HIS A 92 -6.98 -1.24 15.66
C HIS A 92 -6.80 -2.78 15.68
N PHE A 93 -7.80 -3.52 16.14
CA PHE A 93 -7.79 -4.98 16.10
C PHE A 93 -7.80 -5.52 14.66
N LEU A 94 -8.59 -4.92 13.77
CA LEU A 94 -8.57 -5.23 12.34
C LEU A 94 -7.16 -5.01 11.78
N TYR A 95 -6.56 -3.86 12.04
CA TYR A 95 -5.21 -3.55 11.58
C TYR A 95 -4.17 -4.57 12.06
N LYS A 96 -4.25 -4.95 13.34
CA LYS A 96 -3.36 -5.98 13.94
C LYS A 96 -3.59 -7.35 13.29
N LEU A 97 -4.83 -7.74 13.04
CA LEU A 97 -5.20 -8.96 12.31
C LEU A 97 -4.65 -8.96 10.88
N PHE A 98 -4.86 -7.87 10.12
CA PHE A 98 -4.35 -7.75 8.76
C PHE A 98 -2.82 -7.81 8.70
N SER A 99 -2.16 -7.20 9.68
CA SER A 99 -0.69 -7.19 9.77
C SER A 99 -0.11 -8.55 10.20
N GLY A 100 -0.80 -9.28 11.07
CA GLY A 100 -0.32 -10.57 11.59
C GLY A 100 -0.56 -11.76 10.66
N THR A 101 -1.59 -11.73 9.82
CA THR A 101 -2.07 -12.96 9.14
C THR A 101 -1.55 -13.14 7.70
N GLY A 102 -0.46 -12.48 7.30
CA GLY A 102 0.15 -12.74 5.98
C GLY A 102 -0.77 -12.46 4.77
N TRP A 103 -1.80 -11.62 4.94
CA TRP A 103 -2.82 -11.29 3.93
C TRP A 103 -2.24 -10.80 2.60
N LYS A 104 -0.99 -10.33 2.60
CA LYS A 104 -0.25 -9.94 1.39
C LYS A 104 -0.23 -11.04 0.33
N SER A 105 -0.12 -12.32 0.73
CA SER A 105 -0.16 -13.44 -0.22
C SER A 105 -1.58 -13.67 -0.74
N PHE A 106 -2.57 -13.63 0.16
CA PHE A 106 -3.97 -13.87 -0.18
C PHE A 106 -4.56 -12.78 -1.09
N PHE A 107 -4.27 -11.51 -0.83
CA PHE A 107 -4.67 -10.40 -1.69
C PHE A 107 -3.94 -10.44 -3.03
N LYS A 108 -2.65 -10.81 -3.08
CA LYS A 108 -1.92 -10.95 -4.34
C LYS A 108 -2.59 -11.99 -5.24
N GLU A 109 -2.98 -13.13 -4.66
CA GLU A 109 -3.62 -14.22 -5.39
C GLU A 109 -5.04 -13.83 -5.87
N LYS A 110 -5.83 -13.18 -5.01
CA LYS A 110 -7.17 -12.68 -5.38
C LYS A 110 -7.13 -11.53 -6.40
N ILE A 111 -6.18 -10.60 -6.29
CA ILE A 111 -6.00 -9.53 -7.27
C ILE A 111 -5.60 -10.11 -8.63
N VAL A 112 -4.66 -11.07 -8.67
CA VAL A 112 -4.29 -11.77 -9.91
C VAL A 112 -5.49 -12.50 -10.50
N GLN A 113 -6.31 -13.15 -9.68
CA GLN A 113 -7.53 -13.83 -10.11
C GLN A 113 -8.51 -12.84 -10.76
N ILE A 114 -8.84 -11.72 -10.10
CA ILE A 114 -9.74 -10.69 -10.64
C ILE A 114 -9.19 -10.05 -11.92
N LEU A 115 -7.88 -9.78 -11.96
CA LEU A 115 -7.22 -9.21 -13.15
C LEU A 115 -7.25 -10.18 -14.34
N SER A 116 -7.06 -11.48 -14.08
CA SER A 116 -7.13 -12.53 -15.10
C SER A 116 -8.55 -12.75 -15.63
N THR A 117 -9.57 -12.64 -14.76
CA THR A 117 -10.98 -12.74 -15.14
C THR A 117 -11.40 -11.54 -15.99
N ARG A 118 -10.94 -10.32 -15.68
CA ARG A 118 -11.19 -9.14 -16.54
C ARG A 118 -10.53 -9.26 -17.91
N ARG A 119 -9.33 -9.85 -18.01
CA ARG A 119 -8.67 -10.11 -19.32
C ARG A 119 -9.39 -11.17 -20.16
N LYS A 120 -10.04 -12.16 -19.52
CA LYS A 120 -10.83 -13.18 -20.25
C LYS A 120 -12.12 -12.64 -20.85
N MET A 121 -12.64 -11.53 -20.32
CA MET A 121 -13.94 -10.98 -20.75
C MET A 121 -13.85 -10.04 -21.96
N SER A 122 -12.64 -9.70 -22.44
CA SER A 122 -12.46 -8.88 -23.66
C SER A 122 -12.31 -9.69 -24.95
N ASN A 123 -12.24 -11.02 -24.89
CA ASN A 123 -12.13 -11.86 -26.07
C ASN A 123 -13.48 -12.51 -26.36
N LYS A 124 -14.34 -11.76 -27.07
CA LYS A 124 -15.53 -12.29 -27.74
C LYS A 124 -15.07 -13.19 -28.90
N PRO A 125 -15.27 -14.52 -28.87
CA PRO A 125 -14.82 -15.38 -29.95
C PRO A 125 -15.95 -15.52 -30.98
N ASN A 126 -15.72 -15.00 -32.18
CA ASN A 126 -16.47 -15.45 -33.36
C ASN A 126 -15.82 -16.75 -33.87
N GLY A 127 -16.64 -17.75 -34.17
CA GLY A 127 -16.34 -18.76 -35.20
C GLY A 127 -15.70 -20.08 -34.74
N SER A 128 -16.56 -21.10 -34.63
CA SER A 128 -16.42 -22.51 -35.08
C SER A 128 -15.13 -23.33 -34.83
N SER A 129 -15.33 -24.45 -34.12
CA SER A 129 -14.94 -25.84 -34.41
C SER A 129 -13.63 -26.13 -35.14
N TYR A 130 -12.68 -26.83 -34.49
CA TYR A 130 -12.36 -28.27 -34.65
C TYR A 130 -11.22 -28.63 -33.68
N GLY A 131 -11.27 -29.84 -33.13
CA GLY A 131 -10.46 -30.25 -31.98
C GLY A 131 -9.01 -30.61 -32.25
N TYR A 132 -8.27 -30.79 -31.16
CA TYR A 132 -7.39 -31.94 -30.93
C TYR A 132 -6.97 -31.92 -29.46
N SER A 133 -7.00 -33.08 -28.81
CA SER A 133 -6.43 -33.23 -27.48
C SER A 133 -4.91 -33.08 -27.58
N ASN A 134 -4.30 -32.24 -26.74
CA ASN A 134 -2.91 -32.43 -26.38
C ASN A 134 -2.73 -32.11 -24.90
N LYS A 135 -2.51 -33.16 -24.11
CA LYS A 135 -1.80 -33.06 -22.83
C LYS A 135 -0.45 -32.41 -23.14
N ASN A 136 -0.04 -31.39 -22.38
CA ASN A 136 1.29 -31.34 -21.75
C ASN A 136 1.49 -30.04 -20.96
N SER A 137 1.79 -30.25 -19.69
CA SER A 137 2.56 -29.42 -18.76
C SER A 137 3.29 -28.19 -19.35
N TYR A 138 2.70 -27.01 -19.17
CA TYR A 138 3.42 -25.73 -19.18
C TYR A 138 3.33 -25.16 -17.76
N GLY A 139 4.33 -25.26 -16.89
CA GLY A 139 5.75 -25.08 -17.17
C GLY A 139 6.15 -23.77 -16.52
N ASN A 140 6.64 -23.86 -15.28
CA ASN A 140 7.15 -22.80 -14.40
C ASN A 140 8.44 -22.11 -14.96
N ASN A 141 8.55 -22.03 -16.29
CA ASN A 141 9.77 -21.68 -17.01
C ASN A 141 9.95 -20.16 -17.08
N ASN A 142 8.87 -19.40 -17.21
CA ASN A 142 8.93 -17.93 -17.32
C ASN A 142 9.43 -17.26 -16.02
N LEU A 143 9.08 -17.81 -14.84
CA LEU A 143 9.55 -17.30 -13.55
C LEU A 143 11.04 -17.61 -13.33
N GLN A 144 11.47 -18.80 -13.78
CA GLN A 144 12.85 -19.25 -13.65
C GLN A 144 13.76 -18.49 -14.65
N GLU A 145 13.29 -18.21 -15.84
CA GLU A 145 13.97 -17.38 -16.85
C GLU A 145 14.09 -15.92 -16.38
N ALA A 146 13.04 -15.36 -15.79
CA ALA A 146 13.09 -14.01 -15.21
C ALA A 146 14.10 -13.92 -14.05
N LYS A 147 14.17 -14.94 -13.18
CA LYS A 147 15.18 -15.02 -12.11
C LYS A 147 16.61 -15.12 -12.67
N ARG A 148 16.82 -15.88 -13.76
CA ARG A 148 18.13 -15.98 -14.43
C ARG A 148 18.57 -14.65 -15.02
N LYS A 149 17.67 -13.93 -15.71
CA LYS A 149 17.96 -12.59 -16.28
C LYS A 149 18.31 -11.57 -15.18
N VAL A 150 17.59 -11.57 -14.06
CA VAL A 150 17.90 -10.68 -12.93
C VAL A 150 19.25 -10.99 -12.30
N ASN A 151 19.59 -12.28 -12.14
CA ASN A 151 20.90 -12.66 -11.61
C ASN A 151 22.05 -12.27 -12.55
N MET A 152 21.84 -12.37 -13.87
CA MET A 152 22.82 -11.94 -14.86
C MET A 152 23.06 -10.41 -14.81
N ILE A 153 21.99 -9.62 -14.71
CA ILE A 153 22.09 -8.16 -14.57
C ILE A 153 22.80 -7.78 -13.27
N LYS A 154 22.53 -8.49 -12.17
CA LYS A 154 23.24 -8.27 -10.90
C LYS A 154 24.75 -8.52 -11.02
N GLN A 155 25.13 -9.61 -11.68
CA GLN A 155 26.55 -9.93 -11.88
C GLN A 155 27.25 -8.88 -12.75
N LEU A 156 26.61 -8.44 -13.84
CA LEU A 156 27.13 -7.35 -14.68
C LEU A 156 27.31 -6.06 -13.89
N LEU A 157 26.33 -5.67 -13.06
CA LEU A 157 26.42 -4.47 -12.24
C LEU A 157 27.54 -4.56 -11.19
N ILE A 158 27.74 -5.73 -10.58
CA ILE A 158 28.84 -5.93 -9.61
C ILE A 158 30.18 -5.78 -10.33
N GLN A 159 30.34 -6.39 -11.50
CA GLN A 159 31.57 -6.30 -12.29
C GLN A 159 31.87 -4.85 -12.72
N ASP A 160 30.86 -4.11 -13.17
CA ASP A 160 30.99 -2.69 -13.54
C ASP A 160 31.40 -1.82 -12.34
N ILE A 161 30.83 -2.12 -11.16
CA ILE A 161 31.17 -1.42 -9.91
C ILE A 161 32.62 -1.75 -9.50
N ASP A 162 33.03 -3.02 -9.55
CA ASP A 162 34.38 -3.44 -9.20
C ASP A 162 35.42 -2.81 -10.15
N GLU A 163 35.17 -2.79 -11.45
CA GLU A 163 36.05 -2.16 -12.44
C GLU A 163 36.12 -0.64 -12.24
N ALA A 164 34.99 0.01 -11.92
CA ALA A 164 34.98 1.44 -11.60
C ALA A 164 35.73 1.76 -10.29
N ILE A 165 35.65 0.88 -9.30
CA ILE A 165 36.41 0.99 -8.04
C ILE A 165 37.90 0.81 -8.33
N GLU A 166 38.31 -0.24 -9.04
CA GLU A 166 39.71 -0.49 -9.40
C GLU A 166 40.30 0.66 -10.22
N LYS A 167 39.56 1.18 -11.20
CA LYS A 167 40.00 2.33 -11.99
C LYS A 167 40.20 3.56 -11.12
N ARG A 168 39.25 3.86 -10.22
CA ARG A 168 39.41 4.99 -9.28
C ARG A 168 40.53 4.76 -8.27
N LEU A 169 40.73 3.53 -7.80
CA LEU A 169 41.83 3.19 -6.90
C LEU A 169 43.18 3.36 -7.62
N ASN A 170 43.31 2.87 -8.84
CA ASN A 170 44.51 3.06 -9.66
C ASN A 170 44.75 4.54 -9.98
N ASP A 171 43.72 5.32 -10.30
CA ASP A 171 43.87 6.77 -10.51
C ASP A 171 44.35 7.49 -9.22
N ILE A 172 43.89 7.05 -8.05
CA ILE A 172 44.30 7.64 -6.75
C ILE A 172 45.71 7.20 -6.34
N PHE A 173 46.06 5.91 -6.52
CA PHE A 173 47.34 5.36 -6.04
C PHE A 173 48.48 5.45 -7.06
N LEU A 174 48.18 5.48 -8.36
CA LEU A 174 49.17 5.50 -9.45
C LEU A 174 49.15 6.81 -10.24
N GLY A 175 48.10 7.65 -10.12
CA GLY A 175 47.96 8.92 -10.84
C GLY A 175 48.82 10.08 -10.33
N GLU A 176 49.57 9.91 -9.24
CA GLU A 176 50.39 10.97 -8.62
C GLU A 176 51.91 10.76 -8.76
N ARG A 177 52.38 10.18 -9.88
CA ARG A 177 53.81 10.22 -10.25
C ARG A 177 54.00 10.81 -11.64
N GLY A 178 53.88 12.13 -11.75
CA GLY A 178 54.05 12.79 -13.04
C GLY A 178 53.98 14.31 -13.03
N LYS A 179 54.62 14.99 -12.08
CA LYS A 179 55.04 16.38 -12.27
C LYS A 179 56.53 16.51 -11.92
N PRO A 180 57.42 16.62 -12.92
CA PRO A 180 58.79 17.03 -12.66
C PRO A 180 58.77 18.53 -12.34
N HIS A 181 59.34 18.88 -11.19
CA HIS A 181 59.86 20.22 -10.93
C HIS A 181 61.24 20.37 -11.55
#